data_AF-A0A2V5P9R8-F1
#
_entry.id   AF-A0A2V5P9R8-F1
#
_cell.length_a   1.000
_cell.length_b   1.000
_cell.length_c   1.000
_cell.angle_alpha   90.00
_cell.angle_beta   90.00
_cell.angle_gamma   90.00
#
_symmetry.space_group_name_H-M   'P 1'
#
loop_
_entity.id
_entity.type
_entity.pdbx_description
1 polymer ?
#
loop_
_entity_poly.entity_id
_entity_poly.type
_entity_poly.pdbx_seq_one_letter_code
_entity_poly.pdbx_strand_id
1 'polypeptide(L)'
;RDRTKAVLVQAGVDPKSKESDYVFITFILQQMPHGIVGLLIAVILCATMSATAAALNALGTTTAVDFYRPLIRPNASDHHYVVAAQALTAAWGLIAIGVASFASLVENLIEAGNILGSIFYGSILGLFLAAFFIRRLTGSAVFFAAIIAQTLVFVLFATTNIGYLWYNFIGCAAVLILAPFLQQTIFRNTEAPDGV
;
A
#
# COMPACT_ATOMS: atom_id res chain seq x y z
N ARG A 1 -6.32 -30.97 6.49
CA ARG A 1 -6.07 -29.95 5.45
C ARG A 1 -5.61 -30.61 4.14
N ASP A 2 -4.77 -31.65 4.19
CA ASP A 2 -4.25 -32.30 2.96
C ASP A 2 -5.27 -33.17 2.22
N ARG A 3 -6.20 -33.83 2.94
CA ARG A 3 -7.32 -34.55 2.30
C ARG A 3 -8.31 -33.64 1.57
N THR A 4 -8.50 -32.40 2.02
CA THR A 4 -9.40 -31.43 1.37
C THR A 4 -8.80 -30.90 0.07
N LYS A 5 -7.47 -30.70 0.02
CA LYS A 5 -6.75 -30.34 -1.21
C LYS A 5 -6.81 -31.45 -2.27
N ALA A 6 -6.69 -32.71 -1.85
CA ALA A 6 -6.73 -33.85 -2.78
C ALA A 6 -8.09 -34.01 -3.49
N VAL A 7 -9.19 -33.69 -2.81
CA VAL A 7 -10.55 -33.77 -3.39
C VAL A 7 -10.84 -32.58 -4.33
N LEU A 8 -10.27 -31.40 -4.07
CA LEU A 8 -10.43 -30.20 -4.92
C LEU A 8 -9.63 -30.31 -6.22
N VAL A 9 -8.43 -30.90 -6.19
CA VAL A 9 -7.62 -31.17 -7.40
C VAL A 9 -8.29 -32.20 -8.31
N GLN A 10 -9.04 -33.15 -7.77
CA GLN A 10 -9.75 -34.18 -8.54
C GLN A 10 -11.00 -33.64 -9.27
N ALA A 11 -11.49 -32.46 -8.90
CA ALA A 11 -12.62 -31.77 -9.53
C ALA A 11 -12.20 -30.71 -10.57
N GLY A 12 -10.89 -30.54 -10.83
CA GLY A 12 -10.38 -29.58 -11.82
C GLY A 12 -10.50 -28.10 -11.41
N VAL A 13 -10.88 -27.81 -10.17
CA VAL A 13 -11.03 -26.44 -9.65
C VAL A 13 -10.11 -26.30 -8.44
N ASP A 14 -8.91 -25.78 -8.67
CA ASP A 14 -8.09 -25.24 -7.58
C ASP A 14 -8.44 -23.75 -7.43
N PRO A 15 -9.22 -23.35 -6.39
CA PRO A 15 -9.62 -21.97 -6.18
C PRO A 15 -8.45 -21.03 -5.83
N LYS A 16 -7.23 -21.55 -5.66
CA LYS A 16 -5.99 -20.78 -5.50
C LYS A 16 -5.12 -20.71 -6.77
N SER A 17 -5.59 -21.26 -7.88
CA SER A 17 -4.87 -21.17 -9.15
C SER A 17 -5.07 -19.80 -9.81
N LYS A 18 -4.11 -19.41 -10.68
CA LYS A 18 -4.18 -18.23 -11.55
C LYS A 18 -5.53 -18.05 -12.25
N GLU A 19 -6.27 -19.13 -12.47
CA GLU A 19 -7.59 -19.10 -13.08
C GLU A 19 -8.60 -18.26 -12.28
N SER A 20 -8.45 -18.16 -10.95
CA SER A 20 -9.31 -17.33 -10.10
C SER A 20 -9.28 -15.85 -10.49
N ASP A 21 -8.14 -15.32 -10.93
CA ASP A 21 -8.00 -13.92 -11.32
C ASP A 21 -8.66 -13.64 -12.69
N TYR A 22 -8.85 -14.68 -13.52
CA TYR A 22 -9.46 -14.58 -14.86
C TYR A 22 -10.96 -14.89 -14.89
N VAL A 23 -11.55 -15.40 -13.80
CA VAL A 23 -12.98 -15.79 -13.73
C VAL A 23 -13.89 -14.68 -14.26
N PHE A 24 -13.62 -13.43 -13.85
CA PHE A 24 -14.44 -12.29 -14.23
C PHE A 24 -14.37 -11.99 -15.74
N ILE A 25 -13.17 -12.00 -16.32
CA ILE A 25 -12.98 -11.73 -17.75
C ILE A 25 -13.56 -12.86 -18.60
N THR A 26 -13.35 -14.12 -18.19
CA THR A 26 -13.91 -15.30 -18.86
C THR A 26 -15.44 -15.25 -18.86
N PHE A 27 -16.07 -14.89 -17.74
CA PHE A 27 -17.52 -14.73 -17.65
C PHE A 27 -18.04 -13.64 -18.60
N ILE A 28 -17.37 -12.49 -18.66
CA ILE A 28 -17.75 -11.41 -19.58
C ILE A 28 -17.68 -11.89 -21.03
N LEU A 29 -16.61 -12.58 -21.41
CA LEU A 29 -16.41 -13.01 -22.81
C LEU A 29 -17.36 -14.13 -23.24
N GLN A 30 -17.68 -15.07 -22.35
CA GLN A 30 -18.45 -16.26 -22.70
C GLN A 30 -19.96 -16.08 -22.51
N GLN A 31 -20.38 -15.27 -21.53
CA GLN A 31 -21.77 -15.24 -21.08
C GLN A 31 -22.52 -13.95 -21.39
N MET A 32 -21.85 -12.91 -21.90
CA MET A 32 -22.48 -11.62 -22.21
C MET A 32 -22.78 -11.43 -23.71
N PRO A 33 -23.81 -10.63 -24.05
CA PRO A 33 -24.08 -10.23 -25.43
C PRO A 33 -22.94 -9.41 -26.05
N HIS A 34 -22.63 -9.65 -27.32
CA HIS A 34 -21.47 -9.07 -28.01
C HIS A 34 -21.35 -7.53 -27.93
N GLY A 35 -22.47 -6.79 -27.90
CA GLY A 35 -22.45 -5.33 -27.74
C GLY A 35 -22.04 -4.85 -26.34
N ILE A 36 -22.36 -5.62 -25.30
CA ILE A 36 -22.06 -5.29 -23.90
C ILE A 36 -20.61 -5.65 -23.55
N VAL A 37 -20.06 -6.71 -24.18
CA VAL A 37 -18.67 -7.12 -23.98
C VAL A 37 -17.69 -5.97 -24.26
N GLY A 38 -17.83 -5.31 -25.41
CA GLY A 38 -16.97 -4.19 -25.77
C GLY A 38 -17.09 -3.01 -24.80
N LEU A 39 -18.32 -2.71 -24.36
CA LEU A 39 -18.57 -1.65 -23.38
C LEU A 39 -17.94 -1.97 -22.02
N LEU A 40 -18.08 -3.20 -21.53
CA LEU A 40 -17.51 -3.63 -20.25
C LEU A 40 -15.98 -3.60 -20.27
N ILE A 41 -15.37 -4.06 -21.36
CA ILE A 41 -13.91 -3.99 -21.54
C ILE A 41 -13.45 -2.52 -21.53
N ALA A 42 -14.17 -1.63 -22.25
CA ALA A 42 -13.86 -0.21 -22.25
C ALA A 42 -13.95 0.40 -20.84
N VAL A 43 -15.00 0.09 -20.07
CA VAL A 43 -15.16 0.56 -18.68
C VAL A 43 -14.04 0.07 -17.77
N ILE A 44 -13.66 -1.21 -17.87
CA ILE A 44 -12.56 -1.79 -17.07
C ILE A 44 -11.24 -1.09 -17.41
N LEU A 45 -10.96 -0.88 -18.69
CA LEU A 45 -9.74 -0.18 -19.13
C LEU A 45 -9.75 1.28 -18.66
N CYS A 46 -10.87 2.00 -18.78
CA CYS A 46 -11.00 3.37 -18.30
C CYS A 46 -10.82 3.47 -16.77
N ALA A 47 -11.44 2.57 -16.00
CA ALA A 47 -11.32 2.53 -14.54
C ALA A 47 -9.87 2.25 -14.12
N THR A 48 -9.23 1.26 -14.76
CA THR A 48 -7.82 0.90 -14.48
C THR A 48 -6.88 2.04 -14.86
N MET A 49 -7.09 2.68 -16.02
CA MET A 49 -6.29 3.82 -16.47
C MET A 49 -6.41 5.01 -15.51
N SER A 50 -7.62 5.32 -15.02
CA SER A 50 -7.82 6.40 -14.06
C SER A 50 -7.12 6.12 -12.72
N ALA A 51 -7.27 4.92 -12.17
CA ALA A 51 -6.62 4.53 -10.92
C ALA A 51 -5.10 4.51 -11.03
N THR A 52 -4.55 3.95 -12.11
CA THR A 52 -3.11 3.88 -12.35
C THR A 52 -2.49 5.25 -12.61
N ALA A 53 -3.15 6.12 -13.38
CA ALA A 53 -2.71 7.49 -13.58
C ALA A 53 -2.66 8.28 -12.27
N ALA A 54 -3.68 8.13 -11.42
CA ALA A 54 -3.71 8.77 -10.10
C ALA A 54 -2.56 8.26 -9.20
N ALA A 55 -2.32 6.94 -9.17
CA ALA A 55 -1.25 6.34 -8.38
C ALA A 55 0.14 6.79 -8.85
N LEU A 56 0.42 6.75 -10.16
CA LEU A 56 1.70 7.18 -10.73
C LEU A 56 1.94 8.68 -10.51
N ASN A 57 0.91 9.51 -10.70
CA ASN A 57 1.01 10.94 -10.45
C ASN A 57 1.26 11.26 -8.96
N ALA A 58 0.60 10.54 -8.05
CA ALA A 58 0.85 10.67 -6.62
C ALA A 58 2.31 10.29 -6.28
N LEU A 59 2.79 9.14 -6.76
CA LEU A 59 4.18 8.71 -6.56
C LEU A 59 5.20 9.71 -7.10
N GLY A 60 5.00 10.20 -8.34
CA GLY A 60 5.87 11.20 -8.96
C GLY A 60 5.88 12.52 -8.20
N THR A 61 4.70 13.00 -7.77
CA THR A 61 4.55 14.26 -7.03
C THR A 61 5.14 14.15 -5.62
N THR A 62 4.83 13.09 -4.87
CA THR A 62 5.41 12.82 -3.55
C THR A 62 6.94 12.71 -3.65
N THR A 63 7.46 12.01 -4.66
CA THR A 63 8.92 11.94 -4.87
C THR A 63 9.52 13.32 -5.19
N ALA A 64 8.83 14.13 -6.00
CA ALA A 64 9.30 15.46 -6.37
C ALA A 64 9.27 16.44 -5.18
N VAL A 65 8.18 16.47 -4.42
CA VAL A 65 7.94 17.44 -3.36
C VAL A 65 8.65 17.03 -2.07
N ASP A 66 8.61 15.76 -1.70
CA ASP A 66 9.13 15.30 -0.40
C ASP A 66 10.62 14.95 -0.45
N PHE A 67 11.15 14.57 -1.61
CA PHE A 67 12.57 14.22 -1.78
C PHE A 67 13.32 15.18 -2.69
N TYR A 68 12.89 15.36 -3.95
CA TYR A 68 13.66 16.13 -4.94
C TYR A 68 13.82 17.61 -4.56
N ARG A 69 12.72 18.26 -4.16
CA ARG A 69 12.72 19.67 -3.76
C ARG A 69 13.61 19.93 -2.53
N PRO A 70 13.41 19.29 -1.36
CA PRO A 70 14.21 19.59 -0.18
C PRO A 70 15.67 19.11 -0.27
N LEU A 71 15.98 17.97 -0.92
CA LEU A 71 17.36 17.42 -0.93
C LEU A 71 18.20 17.86 -2.12
N ILE A 72 17.63 17.99 -3.32
CA ILE A 72 18.42 18.13 -4.56
C ILE A 72 18.45 19.58 -5.03
N ARG A 73 17.29 20.23 -5.11
CA ARG A 73 17.18 21.62 -5.56
C ARG A 73 16.05 22.35 -4.83
N PRO A 74 16.32 23.00 -3.68
CA PRO A 74 15.29 23.68 -2.89
C PRO A 74 14.81 25.01 -3.47
N ASN A 75 15.64 25.67 -4.31
CA ASN A 75 15.36 27.00 -4.86
C ASN A 75 15.09 27.00 -6.37
N ALA A 76 14.60 25.89 -6.94
CA ALA A 76 14.17 25.85 -8.34
C ALA A 76 12.82 26.54 -8.53
N SER A 77 12.51 26.93 -9.78
CA SER A 77 11.20 27.49 -10.14
C SER A 77 10.09 26.44 -10.10
N ASP A 78 8.84 26.87 -9.91
CA ASP A 78 7.68 25.96 -9.92
C ASP A 78 7.57 25.16 -11.22
N HIS A 79 7.89 25.78 -12.36
CA HIS A 79 7.95 25.10 -13.65
C HIS A 79 8.95 23.93 -13.64
N HIS A 80 10.11 24.09 -12.98
CA HIS A 80 11.10 23.03 -12.86
C HIS A 80 10.57 21.85 -12.04
N TYR A 81 9.83 22.11 -10.96
CA TYR A 81 9.23 21.03 -10.16
C TYR A 81 8.13 20.29 -10.91
N VAL A 82 7.34 20.97 -11.74
CA VAL A 82 6.34 20.30 -12.59
C VAL A 82 7.02 19.36 -13.58
N VAL A 83 8.08 19.82 -14.26
CA VAL A 83 8.85 18.98 -15.19
C VAL A 83 9.53 17.82 -14.46
N ALA A 84 10.08 18.06 -13.27
CA ALA A 84 10.67 17.00 -12.45
C ALA A 84 9.63 15.96 -12.01
N ALA A 85 8.44 16.39 -11.57
CA ALA A 85 7.35 15.49 -11.21
C ALA A 85 6.88 14.66 -12.42
N GLN A 86 6.75 15.25 -13.60
CA GLN A 86 6.42 14.52 -14.84
C GLN A 86 7.47 13.47 -15.19
N ALA A 87 8.76 13.81 -15.10
CA ALA A 87 9.85 12.87 -15.33
C ALA A 87 9.87 11.72 -14.31
N LEU A 88 9.62 12.02 -13.03
CA LEU A 88 9.52 11.02 -11.96
C LEU A 88 8.29 10.12 -12.14
N THR A 89 7.15 10.66 -12.55
CA THR A 89 5.96 9.88 -12.90
C THR A 89 6.26 8.89 -14.02
N ALA A 90 6.99 9.32 -15.07
CA ALA A 90 7.42 8.42 -16.14
C ALA A 90 8.38 7.33 -15.63
N ALA A 91 9.32 7.68 -14.76
CA ALA A 91 10.23 6.70 -14.13
C ALA A 91 9.48 5.66 -13.29
N TRP A 92 8.51 6.10 -12.48
CA TRP A 92 7.63 5.19 -11.73
C TRP A 92 6.78 4.30 -12.64
N GLY A 93 6.35 4.82 -13.80
CA GLY A 93 5.67 4.03 -14.83
C GLY A 93 6.56 2.90 -15.38
N LEU A 94 7.83 3.15 -15.64
CA LEU A 94 8.79 2.12 -16.05
C LEU A 94 9.01 1.07 -14.95
N ILE A 95 9.13 1.51 -13.70
CA ILE A 95 9.24 0.59 -12.54
C ILE A 95 7.98 -0.27 -12.44
N ALA A 96 6.79 0.31 -12.60
CA ALA A 96 5.53 -0.41 -12.57
C ALA A 96 5.43 -1.47 -13.68
N ILE A 97 5.87 -1.17 -14.91
CA ILE A 97 5.95 -2.14 -16.01
C ILE A 97 6.95 -3.27 -15.66
N GLY A 98 8.09 -2.91 -15.05
CA GLY A 98 9.07 -3.88 -14.55
C GLY A 98 8.45 -4.85 -13.54
N VAL A 99 7.76 -4.33 -12.52
CA VAL A 99 7.07 -5.15 -11.50
C VAL A 99 5.95 -5.98 -12.12
N ALA A 100 5.16 -5.41 -13.03
CA ALA A 100 4.08 -6.11 -13.73
C ALA A 100 4.58 -7.32 -14.53
N SER A 101 5.81 -7.27 -15.05
CA SER A 101 6.44 -8.40 -15.76
C SER A 101 6.64 -9.63 -14.86
N PHE A 102 6.75 -9.44 -13.55
CA PHE A 102 6.85 -10.51 -12.56
C PHE A 102 5.51 -10.91 -11.94
N ALA A 103 4.40 -10.26 -12.30
CA ALA A 103 3.08 -10.56 -11.73
C ALA A 103 2.66 -12.02 -11.97
N SER A 104 3.12 -12.64 -13.06
CA SER A 104 2.85 -14.03 -13.38
C SER A 104 3.49 -15.05 -12.42
N LEU A 105 4.41 -14.64 -11.54
CA LEU A 105 4.98 -15.52 -10.50
C LEU A 105 4.11 -15.59 -9.24
N VAL A 106 3.10 -14.73 -9.13
CA VAL A 106 2.22 -14.66 -7.97
C VAL A 106 1.01 -15.59 -8.18
N GLU A 107 0.68 -16.41 -7.18
CA GLU A 107 -0.43 -17.37 -7.24
C GLU A 107 -1.80 -16.68 -7.28
N ASN A 108 -1.98 -15.64 -6.46
CA ASN A 108 -3.19 -14.82 -6.40
C ASN A 108 -2.81 -13.35 -6.22
N LEU A 109 -3.12 -12.52 -7.21
CA LEU A 109 -2.69 -11.12 -7.22
C LEU A 109 -3.41 -10.29 -6.15
N ILE A 110 -4.68 -10.60 -5.87
CA ILE A 110 -5.49 -9.93 -4.85
C ILE A 110 -4.96 -10.25 -3.45
N GLU A 111 -4.64 -11.52 -3.17
CA GLU A 111 -4.07 -11.96 -1.90
C GLU A 111 -2.71 -11.30 -1.65
N ALA A 112 -1.83 -11.29 -2.65
CA ALA A 112 -0.52 -10.63 -2.55
C ALA A 112 -0.62 -9.12 -2.29
N GLY A 113 -1.53 -8.44 -2.99
CA GLY A 113 -1.81 -7.02 -2.75
C GLY A 113 -2.29 -6.74 -1.32
N ASN A 114 -3.20 -7.57 -0.81
CA ASN A 114 -3.73 -7.44 0.55
C ASN A 114 -2.68 -7.75 1.64
N ILE A 115 -1.79 -8.71 1.41
CA ILE A 115 -0.67 -8.99 2.32
C ILE A 115 0.25 -7.77 2.37
N LEU A 116 0.66 -7.25 1.21
CA LEU A 116 1.54 -6.09 1.13
C LEU A 116 0.90 -4.87 1.82
N GLY A 117 -0.36 -4.57 1.51
CA GLY A 117 -1.10 -3.48 2.17
C GLY A 117 -1.17 -3.67 3.69
N SER A 118 -1.45 -4.89 4.15
CA SER A 118 -1.66 -5.14 5.59
C SER A 118 -0.40 -4.98 6.45
N ILE A 119 0.78 -5.12 5.86
CA ILE A 119 2.06 -4.94 6.55
C ILE A 119 2.38 -3.44 6.77
N PHE A 120 1.86 -2.55 5.93
CA PHE A 120 2.18 -1.11 5.98
C PHE A 120 1.01 -0.24 6.44
N TYR A 121 -0.24 -0.56 6.07
CA TYR A 121 -1.38 0.31 6.35
C TYR A 121 -1.65 0.49 7.85
N GLY A 122 -1.41 -0.54 8.67
CA GLY A 122 -1.59 -0.48 10.12
C GLY A 122 -0.76 0.61 10.80
N SER A 123 0.55 0.65 10.52
CA SER A 123 1.46 1.62 11.13
C SER A 123 1.19 3.04 10.64
N ILE A 124 0.88 3.21 9.35
CA ILE A 124 0.52 4.51 8.76
C ILE A 124 -0.78 5.05 9.38
N LEU A 125 -1.82 4.20 9.49
CA LEU A 125 -3.07 4.57 10.15
C LEU A 125 -2.83 4.96 11.61
N GLY A 126 -2.03 4.17 12.35
CA GLY A 126 -1.65 4.48 13.73
C GLY A 126 -0.94 5.83 13.86
N LEU A 127 -0.05 6.16 12.92
CA LEU A 127 0.65 7.45 12.87
C LEU A 127 -0.33 8.62 12.69
N PHE A 128 -1.27 8.51 11.74
CA PHE A 128 -2.28 9.55 11.53
C PHE A 128 -3.22 9.69 12.73
N LEU A 129 -3.67 8.57 13.33
CA LEU A 129 -4.52 8.62 14.51
C LEU A 129 -3.80 9.25 15.70
N ALA A 130 -2.54 8.90 15.93
CA ALA A 130 -1.72 9.50 16.98
C ALA A 130 -1.56 11.01 16.76
N ALA A 131 -1.27 11.43 15.53
CA ALA A 131 -1.10 12.85 15.18
C ALA A 131 -2.38 13.67 15.31
N PHE A 132 -3.53 13.15 14.89
CA PHE A 132 -4.79 13.90 14.92
C PHE A 132 -5.51 13.87 16.27
N PHE A 133 -5.50 12.74 16.98
CA PHE A 133 -6.31 12.56 18.19
C PHE A 133 -5.53 12.76 19.49
N ILE A 134 -4.19 12.70 19.48
CA ILE A 134 -3.36 12.82 20.67
C ILE A 134 -2.51 14.09 20.60
N ARG A 135 -3.12 15.23 20.93
CA ARG A 135 -2.52 16.58 20.89
C ARG A 135 -1.23 16.76 21.71
N ARG A 136 -0.87 15.81 22.58
CA ARG A 136 0.31 15.90 23.46
C ARG A 136 1.56 15.23 22.89
N LEU A 137 1.52 14.70 21.68
CA LEU A 137 2.65 13.99 21.08
C LEU A 137 3.49 14.91 20.19
N THR A 138 4.81 14.81 20.35
CA THR A 138 5.75 15.45 19.43
C THR A 138 5.91 14.64 18.16
N GLY A 139 6.25 15.30 17.05
CA GLY A 139 6.52 14.63 15.77
C GLY A 139 7.61 13.57 15.88
N SER A 140 8.65 13.81 16.69
CA SER A 140 9.72 12.84 16.94
C SER A 140 9.21 11.58 17.66
N ALA A 141 8.37 11.73 18.70
CA ALA A 141 7.81 10.57 19.40
C ALA A 141 6.94 9.71 18.48
N VAL A 142 6.10 10.33 17.64
CA VAL A 142 5.26 9.61 16.67
C VAL A 142 6.11 8.93 15.59
N PHE A 143 7.15 9.60 15.10
CA PHE A 143 8.06 9.05 14.09
C PHE A 143 8.80 7.80 14.58
N PHE A 144 9.43 7.86 15.76
CA PHE A 144 10.12 6.69 16.33
C PHE A 144 9.14 5.57 16.71
N ALA A 145 7.94 5.90 17.21
CA ALA A 145 6.90 4.90 17.45
C ALA A 145 6.49 4.17 16.16
N ALA A 146 6.33 4.89 15.05
CA ALA A 146 6.01 4.31 13.75
C ALA A 146 7.10 3.38 13.24
N ILE A 147 8.39 3.74 13.39
CA ILE A 147 9.51 2.87 13.01
C ILE A 147 9.53 1.58 13.85
N ILE A 148 9.35 1.69 15.17
CA ILE A 148 9.34 0.52 16.07
C ILE A 148 8.14 -0.36 15.77
N ALA A 149 6.95 0.22 15.56
CA ALA A 149 5.76 -0.52 15.18
C ALA A 149 5.92 -1.23 13.83
N GLN A 150 6.49 -0.56 12.83
CA GLN A 150 6.76 -1.17 11.52
C GLN A 150 7.74 -2.34 11.64
N THR A 151 8.80 -2.18 12.44
CA THR A 151 9.78 -3.23 12.69
C THR A 151 9.12 -4.43 13.39
N LEU A 152 8.26 -4.18 14.38
CA LEU A 152 7.48 -5.21 15.05
C LEU A 152 6.61 -5.98 14.07
N VAL A 153 5.89 -5.30 13.18
CA VAL A 153 5.04 -5.95 12.16
C VAL A 153 5.88 -6.82 11.22
N PHE A 154 7.05 -6.36 10.78
CA PHE A 154 7.95 -7.20 9.96
C PHE A 154 8.46 -8.44 10.70
N VAL A 155 8.82 -8.31 11.98
CA VAL A 155 9.24 -9.47 12.80
C VAL A 155 8.09 -10.46 12.96
N LEU A 156 6.87 -9.97 13.25
CA LEU A 156 5.69 -10.83 13.38
C LEU A 156 5.35 -11.51 12.06
N PHE A 157 5.44 -10.79 10.93
CA PHE A 157 5.24 -11.37 9.61
C PHE A 157 6.24 -12.50 9.29
N ALA A 158 7.50 -12.35 9.70
CA ALA A 158 8.53 -13.36 9.48
C ALA A 158 8.45 -14.57 10.44
N THR A 159 7.94 -14.37 11.66
CA THR A 159 8.00 -15.39 12.73
C THR A 159 6.66 -16.07 13.01
N THR A 160 5.53 -15.45 12.67
CA THR A 160 4.20 -15.93 13.03
C THR A 160 3.34 -16.24 11.81
N ASN A 161 2.44 -17.21 11.94
CA ASN A 161 1.50 -17.61 10.89
C ASN A 161 0.09 -17.05 11.16
N ILE A 162 0.03 -15.75 11.46
CA ILE A 162 -1.24 -15.04 11.73
C ILE A 162 -1.83 -14.58 10.40
N GLY A 163 -3.17 -14.55 10.30
CA GLY A 163 -3.84 -14.01 9.11
C GLY A 163 -3.43 -12.56 8.84
N TYR A 164 -3.14 -12.23 7.58
CA TYR A 164 -2.49 -10.97 7.20
C TYR A 164 -3.24 -9.71 7.66
N LEU A 165 -4.58 -9.77 7.78
CA LEU A 165 -5.39 -8.65 8.23
C LEU A 165 -5.08 -8.20 9.67
N TRP A 166 -4.58 -9.10 10.52
CA TRP A 166 -4.22 -8.76 11.90
C TRP A 166 -3.02 -7.82 11.99
N TYR A 167 -2.13 -7.82 10.99
CA TYR A 167 -0.99 -6.91 10.97
C TYR A 167 -1.42 -5.43 10.94
N ASN A 168 -2.58 -5.12 10.32
CA ASN A 168 -3.14 -3.78 10.36
C ASN A 168 -3.49 -3.35 11.79
N PHE A 169 -4.20 -4.21 12.51
CA PHE A 169 -4.62 -3.93 13.87
C PHE A 169 -3.42 -3.82 14.81
N ILE A 170 -2.46 -4.76 14.71
CA ILE A 170 -1.26 -4.78 15.53
C ILE A 170 -0.40 -3.55 15.25
N GLY A 171 -0.16 -3.21 13.98
CA GLY A 171 0.62 -2.03 13.61
C GLY A 171 0.01 -0.73 14.13
N CYS A 172 -1.31 -0.59 13.99
CA CYS A 172 -2.03 0.59 14.47
C CYS A 172 -1.97 0.71 16.00
N ALA A 173 -2.30 -0.37 16.71
CA ALA A 173 -2.25 -0.42 18.17
C ALA A 173 -0.84 -0.18 18.70
N ALA A 174 0.18 -0.74 18.06
CA ALA A 174 1.58 -0.54 18.44
C ALA A 174 1.96 0.94 18.38
N VAL A 175 1.60 1.68 17.32
CA VAL A 175 1.89 3.12 17.25
C VAL A 175 1.14 3.90 18.33
N LEU A 176 -0.15 3.61 18.54
CA LEU A 176 -0.97 4.30 19.54
C LEU A 176 -0.51 4.07 20.98
N ILE A 177 0.14 2.94 21.26
CA ILE A 177 0.71 2.62 22.58
C ILE A 177 2.13 3.18 22.71
N LEU A 178 2.96 2.99 21.70
CA LEU A 178 4.38 3.38 21.73
C LEU A 178 4.55 4.91 21.69
N ALA A 179 3.73 5.64 20.94
CA ALA A 179 3.92 7.08 20.80
C ALA A 179 3.73 7.83 22.13
N PRO A 180 2.65 7.61 22.93
CA PRO A 180 2.53 8.17 24.27
C PRO A 180 3.62 7.69 25.23
N PHE A 181 4.00 6.41 25.15
CA PHE A 181 5.05 5.85 26.00
C PHE A 181 6.41 6.52 25.76
N LEU A 182 6.81 6.69 24.49
CA LEU A 182 8.04 7.38 24.10
C LEU A 182 8.00 8.87 24.45
N GLN A 183 6.83 9.51 24.31
CA GLN A 183 6.65 10.90 24.73
C GLN A 183 6.86 11.08 26.23
N GLN A 184 6.37 10.14 27.06
CA GLN A 184 6.52 10.23 28.52
C GLN A 184 7.92 9.88 29.02
N THR A 185 8.66 9.04 28.30
CA THR A 185 9.98 8.54 28.72
C THR A 185 11.13 9.34 28.14
N ILE A 186 11.24 9.41 26.82
CA ILE A 186 12.40 9.97 26.11
C ILE A 186 12.18 11.44 25.75
N PHE A 187 10.99 11.80 25.26
CA PHE A 187 10.68 13.14 24.76
C PHE A 187 9.91 14.01 25.77
N ARG A 188 10.03 13.69 27.07
CA ARG A 188 9.24 14.34 28.13
C ARG A 188 9.42 15.85 28.20
N ASN A 189 10.62 16.34 27.86
CA ASN A 189 10.98 17.76 27.89
C ASN A 189 10.72 18.46 26.54
N THR A 190 10.27 17.73 25.53
CA THR A 190 9.92 18.28 24.23
C THR A 190 8.42 18.52 24.24
N GLU A 191 8.01 19.76 24.52
CA GLU A 191 6.61 20.14 24.42
C GLU A 191 6.17 20.13 22.95
N ALA A 192 4.92 19.70 22.72
CA ALA A 192 4.34 19.79 21.40
C ALA A 192 4.28 21.28 20.99
N PRO A 193 4.59 21.64 19.73
CA PRO A 193 4.55 23.04 19.31
C PRO A 193 3.19 23.66 19.62
N ASP A 194 3.21 24.80 20.30
CA ASP A 194 2.01 25.54 20.69
C ASP A 194 1.17 25.88 19.45
N GLY A 195 -0.01 25.25 19.31
CA GLY A 195 -1.06 25.69 18.38
C GLY A 195 -1.37 24.79 17.18
N VAL A 196 -1.77 23.53 17.42
CA VAL A 196 -2.65 22.77 16.49
C VAL A 196 -3.90 22.28 17.23
#